data_AF-A0A2V8AFM7-F1
#
_entry.id   AF-A0A2V8AFM7-F1
#
_cell.length_a   1.000
_cell.length_b   1.000
_cell.length_c   1.000
_cell.angle_alpha   90.00
_cell.angle_beta   90.00
_cell.angle_gamma   90.00
#
_symmetry.space_group_name_H-M   'P 1'
#
loop_
_entity.id
_entity.type
_entity.pdbx_description
1 polymer ?
#
loop_
_entity_poly.entity_id
_entity_poly.type
_entity_poly.pdbx_seq_one_letter_code
_entity_poly.pdbx_strand_id
1 'polypeptide(L)'
;MPLTSRNESSSEVSQTLAALVPDRQPGTALYDAVISSASRLRRMSSGTRILVLLTDGRDVGSRASLREAVDAAQRDDVVLYAIASGKRADKRTLAKLTGATGGRLFDTTDVSQLTATYATLANELDRTWQLSYLTRARPGDPLTLGVRAGTARSHVQLRVPGAPPSAAGPLPASVLHDRRTAAGIIAFAALLLAIAGASLVRSQRTPEIRRLLAPHVRRREDKEAKPERSGGLEPLLVWTESALADLPGSGRLERVVERSGLKLRLGYVPYLALLSSLCFALLGTAAAAGAALSILLMLVGLTTPLVVLWIASGRRAKAFDRQLPDVLATIASTLRAGHGLRTALRAVADDGSPPASEELTRVLGEERLGRPLDEAITAMCERIGSEDLEYVATAIKVQSQAGGSLATLFDTLSETVRERQRHARKVRALTSMGRMSAAVLIALPFGLAALMTLISPAYMAPFYKTSTGHILIGFCLVSMTFGALLLKRIVNVRY
;
A
#
# COMPACT_ATOMS: atom_id res chain seq x y z
N MET A 1 -19.72 -49.97 -35.27
CA MET A 1 -21.14 -50.34 -35.07
C MET A 1 -21.98 -49.65 -36.14
N PRO A 2 -23.00 -50.32 -36.70
CA PRO A 2 -23.95 -49.65 -37.57
C PRO A 2 -24.68 -48.60 -36.72
N LEU A 3 -24.53 -47.33 -37.08
CA LEU A 3 -25.01 -46.19 -36.31
C LEU A 3 -25.94 -45.43 -37.23
N THR A 4 -27.19 -45.28 -36.80
CA THR A 4 -28.26 -44.68 -37.60
C THR A 4 -28.02 -43.18 -37.78
N SER A 5 -28.43 -42.66 -38.94
CA SER A 5 -28.23 -41.26 -39.32
C SER A 5 -29.48 -40.39 -39.10
N ARG A 6 -29.33 -39.06 -39.27
CA ARG A 6 -30.40 -38.06 -39.10
C ARG A 6 -31.44 -38.27 -40.22
N ASN A 7 -32.55 -38.95 -39.93
CA ASN A 7 -33.77 -39.17 -40.75
C ASN A 7 -34.09 -40.64 -41.14
N GLU A 8 -33.67 -41.63 -40.37
CA GLU A 8 -34.12 -43.02 -40.60
C GLU A 8 -35.56 -43.27 -40.11
N SER A 9 -36.28 -44.08 -40.87
CA SER A 9 -37.62 -44.58 -40.51
C SER A 9 -37.57 -45.49 -39.28
N SER A 10 -38.68 -45.61 -38.53
CA SER A 10 -38.72 -46.47 -37.33
C SER A 10 -38.39 -47.95 -37.65
N SER A 11 -38.65 -48.39 -38.88
CA SER A 11 -38.27 -49.70 -39.40
C SER A 11 -36.76 -49.89 -39.54
N GLU A 12 -36.02 -48.90 -40.05
CA GLU A 12 -34.56 -48.96 -40.23
C GLU A 12 -33.83 -48.94 -38.88
N VAL A 13 -34.34 -48.14 -37.92
CA VAL A 13 -33.83 -48.14 -36.55
C VAL A 13 -34.05 -49.51 -35.89
N SER A 14 -35.24 -50.10 -36.04
CA SER A 14 -35.56 -51.42 -35.50
C SER A 14 -34.66 -52.51 -36.09
N GLN A 15 -34.41 -52.47 -37.41
CA GLN A 15 -33.51 -53.41 -38.08
C GLN A 15 -32.05 -53.26 -37.61
N THR A 16 -31.59 -52.02 -37.40
CA THR A 16 -30.24 -51.75 -36.90
C THR A 16 -30.06 -52.22 -35.46
N LEU A 17 -31.08 -52.02 -34.60
CA LEU A 17 -31.07 -52.53 -33.22
C LEU A 17 -31.07 -54.05 -33.18
N ALA A 18 -31.85 -54.71 -34.04
CA ALA A 18 -31.87 -56.18 -34.14
C ALA A 18 -30.53 -56.77 -34.62
N ALA A 19 -29.72 -55.99 -35.34
CA ALA A 19 -28.40 -56.39 -35.81
C ALA A 19 -27.26 -56.13 -34.81
N LEU A 20 -27.55 -55.57 -33.63
CA LEU A 20 -26.52 -55.33 -32.60
C LEU A 20 -26.04 -56.65 -31.98
N VAL A 21 -24.73 -56.86 -32.04
CA VAL A 21 -24.05 -58.00 -31.40
C VAL A 21 -23.15 -57.46 -30.28
N PRO A 22 -23.12 -58.10 -29.10
CA PRO A 22 -22.18 -57.74 -28.03
C PRO A 22 -20.73 -57.76 -28.53
N ASP A 23 -19.95 -56.78 -28.09
CA ASP A 23 -18.51 -56.74 -28.41
C ASP A 23 -17.79 -57.94 -27.80
N ARG A 24 -16.73 -58.41 -28.47
CA ARG A 24 -15.90 -59.54 -28.01
C ARG A 24 -14.94 -59.12 -26.88
N GLN A 25 -14.68 -57.83 -26.71
CA GLN A 25 -13.86 -57.32 -25.61
C GLN A 25 -14.73 -57.14 -24.35
N PRO A 26 -14.39 -57.78 -23.22
CA PRO A 26 -15.13 -57.62 -21.98
C PRO A 26 -14.84 -56.24 -21.38
N GLY A 27 -15.91 -55.49 -21.09
CA GLY A 27 -15.81 -54.21 -20.39
C GLY A 27 -16.91 -53.24 -20.82
N THR A 28 -17.12 -52.22 -19.99
CA THR A 28 -18.08 -51.15 -20.25
C THR A 28 -17.32 -49.83 -20.25
N ALA A 29 -17.28 -49.16 -21.40
CA ALA A 29 -16.74 -47.81 -21.55
C ALA A 29 -17.90 -46.79 -21.60
N LEU A 30 -18.63 -46.72 -20.49
CA LEU A 30 -19.84 -45.89 -20.33
C LEU A 30 -19.53 -44.41 -20.50
N TYR A 31 -18.51 -43.88 -19.85
CA TYR A 31 -18.19 -42.45 -19.90
C TYR A 31 -17.74 -42.00 -21.29
N ASP A 32 -16.87 -42.77 -21.93
CA ASP A 32 -16.43 -42.49 -23.31
C ASP A 32 -17.61 -42.61 -24.30
N ALA A 33 -18.51 -43.57 -24.08
CA ALA A 33 -19.73 -43.72 -24.88
C ALA A 33 -20.68 -42.52 -24.73
N VAL A 34 -20.85 -41.98 -23.52
CA VAL A 34 -21.65 -40.77 -23.26
C VAL A 34 -21.05 -39.57 -23.99
N ILE A 35 -19.73 -39.34 -23.87
CA ILE A 35 -19.04 -38.22 -24.52
C ILE A 35 -19.15 -38.32 -26.05
N SER A 36 -18.86 -39.50 -26.61
CA SER A 36 -18.97 -39.74 -28.05
C SER A 36 -20.40 -39.53 -28.55
N SER A 37 -21.39 -40.04 -27.83
CA SER A 37 -22.81 -39.91 -28.20
C SER A 37 -23.30 -38.47 -28.10
N ALA A 38 -22.92 -37.75 -27.04
CA ALA A 38 -23.29 -36.33 -26.87
C ALA A 38 -22.76 -35.47 -28.03
N SER A 39 -21.49 -35.63 -28.38
CA SER A 39 -20.86 -34.91 -29.50
C SER A 39 -21.51 -35.21 -30.86
N ARG A 40 -22.02 -36.45 -31.03
CA ARG A 40 -22.75 -36.87 -32.24
C ARG A 40 -24.16 -36.29 -32.29
N LEU A 41 -24.91 -36.36 -31.19
CA LEU A 41 -26.25 -35.78 -31.09
C LEU A 41 -26.22 -34.27 -31.38
N ARG A 42 -25.17 -33.58 -30.93
CA ARG A 42 -24.95 -32.17 -31.27
C ARG A 42 -24.86 -31.90 -32.76
N ARG A 43 -24.22 -32.80 -33.53
CA ARG A 43 -24.13 -32.71 -34.99
C ARG A 43 -25.42 -33.13 -35.69
N MET A 44 -26.19 -34.02 -35.09
CA MET A 44 -27.41 -34.59 -35.68
C MET A 44 -28.66 -33.75 -35.44
N SER A 45 -28.78 -32.99 -34.35
CA SER A 45 -30.00 -32.22 -34.07
C SER A 45 -29.69 -30.84 -33.48
N SER A 46 -30.44 -29.84 -33.94
CA SER A 46 -30.48 -28.49 -33.37
C SER A 46 -31.56 -28.31 -32.30
N GLY A 47 -32.42 -29.33 -32.08
CA GLY A 47 -33.46 -29.33 -31.04
C GLY A 47 -33.08 -30.14 -29.80
N THR A 48 -34.07 -30.56 -29.01
CA THR A 48 -33.89 -31.38 -27.81
C THR A 48 -33.08 -32.65 -28.10
N ARG A 49 -32.03 -32.87 -27.31
CA ARG A 49 -31.13 -34.02 -27.45
C ARG A 49 -31.29 -34.89 -26.22
N ILE A 50 -31.81 -36.09 -26.45
CA ILE A 50 -32.03 -37.08 -25.40
C ILE A 50 -31.13 -38.28 -25.69
N LEU A 51 -30.41 -38.72 -24.65
CA LEU A 51 -29.64 -39.95 -24.70
C LEU A 51 -30.19 -40.92 -23.66
N VAL A 52 -30.63 -42.09 -24.13
CA VAL A 52 -31.13 -43.17 -23.27
C VAL A 52 -30.04 -44.22 -23.12
N LEU A 53 -29.63 -44.47 -21.88
CA LEU A 53 -28.60 -45.42 -21.51
C LEU A 53 -29.26 -46.67 -20.93
N LEU A 54 -28.94 -47.84 -21.47
CA LEU A 54 -29.30 -49.14 -20.88
C LEU A 54 -28.01 -49.81 -20.42
N THR A 55 -27.76 -49.84 -19.12
CA THR A 55 -26.46 -50.27 -18.58
C THR A 55 -26.57 -50.72 -17.12
N ASP A 56 -25.60 -51.51 -16.66
CA ASP A 56 -25.39 -51.82 -15.24
C ASP A 56 -24.64 -50.69 -14.49
N GLY A 57 -24.23 -49.62 -15.18
CA GLY A 57 -23.61 -48.43 -14.58
C GLY A 57 -22.16 -48.60 -14.12
N ARG A 58 -21.54 -49.77 -14.37
CA ARG A 58 -20.16 -50.05 -13.96
C ARG A 58 -19.21 -49.78 -15.11
N ASP A 59 -18.54 -48.64 -15.06
CA ASP A 59 -17.47 -48.31 -16.00
C ASP A 59 -16.14 -48.97 -15.60
N VAL A 60 -15.53 -49.69 -16.54
CA VAL A 60 -14.22 -50.37 -16.34
C VAL A 60 -13.22 -50.09 -17.46
N GLY A 61 -13.63 -49.36 -18.50
CA GLY A 61 -12.86 -49.22 -19.73
C GLY A 61 -12.78 -47.80 -20.29
N SER A 62 -13.43 -46.81 -19.67
CA SER A 62 -13.34 -45.43 -20.16
C SER A 62 -12.02 -44.77 -19.79
N ARG A 63 -11.51 -43.93 -20.69
CA ARG A 63 -10.40 -43.01 -20.40
C ARG A 63 -10.90 -41.76 -19.67
N ALA A 64 -12.14 -41.36 -19.94
CA ALA A 64 -12.77 -40.23 -19.29
C ALA A 64 -13.35 -40.58 -17.91
N SER A 65 -13.45 -39.57 -17.06
CA SER A 65 -14.07 -39.64 -15.75
C SER A 65 -15.58 -39.35 -15.79
N LEU A 66 -16.31 -39.75 -14.74
CA LEU A 66 -17.73 -39.39 -14.54
C LEU A 66 -17.98 -37.89 -14.70
N ARG A 67 -17.07 -37.06 -14.15
CA ARG A 67 -17.19 -35.60 -14.22
C ARG A 67 -17.05 -35.09 -15.65
N GLU A 68 -16.09 -35.59 -16.40
CA GLU A 68 -15.90 -35.21 -17.81
C GLU A 68 -17.08 -35.64 -18.68
N ALA A 69 -17.69 -36.79 -18.41
CA ALA A 69 -18.92 -37.23 -19.08
C ALA A 69 -20.11 -36.32 -18.78
N VAL A 70 -20.30 -35.92 -17.51
CA VAL A 70 -21.32 -34.93 -17.12
C VAL A 70 -21.07 -33.59 -17.78
N ASP A 71 -19.84 -33.08 -17.73
CA ASP A 71 -19.45 -31.80 -18.31
C ASP A 71 -19.61 -31.82 -19.84
N ALA A 72 -19.36 -32.95 -20.51
CA ALA A 72 -19.62 -33.10 -21.94
C ALA A 72 -21.12 -33.08 -22.26
N ALA A 73 -21.94 -33.84 -21.53
CA ALA A 73 -23.38 -33.88 -21.74
C ALA A 73 -24.04 -32.52 -21.50
N GLN A 74 -23.63 -31.80 -20.44
CA GLN A 74 -24.13 -30.44 -20.16
C GLN A 74 -23.68 -29.42 -21.21
N ARG A 75 -22.41 -29.46 -21.65
CA ARG A 75 -21.90 -28.56 -22.70
C ARG A 75 -22.62 -28.72 -24.02
N ASP A 76 -22.96 -29.96 -24.37
CA ASP A 76 -23.65 -30.28 -25.63
C ASP A 76 -25.19 -30.29 -25.49
N ASP A 77 -25.74 -29.83 -24.35
CA ASP A 77 -27.17 -29.71 -24.07
C ASP A 77 -27.94 -31.03 -24.26
N VAL A 78 -27.37 -32.13 -23.73
CA VAL A 78 -27.91 -33.49 -23.82
C VAL A 78 -28.47 -33.94 -22.49
N VAL A 79 -29.75 -34.32 -22.47
CA VAL A 79 -30.44 -34.86 -21.29
C VAL A 79 -30.27 -36.37 -21.26
N LEU A 80 -29.77 -36.90 -20.15
CA LEU A 80 -29.49 -38.32 -19.98
C LEU A 80 -30.60 -39.02 -19.20
N TYR A 81 -31.20 -40.05 -19.80
CA TYR A 81 -32.04 -41.01 -19.09
C TYR A 81 -31.31 -42.33 -18.98
N ALA A 82 -31.33 -42.97 -17.83
CA ALA A 82 -30.69 -44.26 -17.62
C ALA A 82 -31.72 -45.29 -17.20
N ILE A 83 -31.63 -46.48 -17.78
CA ILE A 83 -32.35 -47.69 -17.37
C ILE A 83 -31.29 -48.62 -16.79
N ALA A 84 -31.32 -48.77 -15.46
CA ALA A 84 -30.43 -49.68 -14.76
C ALA A 84 -30.82 -51.12 -15.09
N SER A 85 -29.89 -51.87 -15.69
CA SER A 85 -30.10 -53.27 -16.05
C SER A 85 -29.42 -54.20 -15.05
N GLY A 86 -30.22 -55.04 -14.38
CA GLY A 86 -29.76 -56.14 -13.53
C GLY A 86 -29.62 -55.80 -12.04
N LYS A 87 -29.68 -56.85 -11.21
CA LYS A 87 -29.74 -56.76 -9.73
C LYS A 87 -28.52 -56.08 -9.07
N ARG A 88 -27.38 -56.02 -9.75
CA ARG A 88 -26.11 -55.47 -9.24
C ARG A 88 -25.71 -54.13 -9.88
N ALA A 89 -26.64 -53.45 -10.54
CA ALA A 89 -26.36 -52.18 -11.20
C ALA A 89 -25.92 -51.08 -10.22
N ASP A 90 -24.95 -50.26 -10.61
CA ASP A 90 -24.49 -49.09 -9.87
C ASP A 90 -25.46 -47.90 -10.08
N LYS A 91 -26.57 -47.97 -9.35
CA LYS A 91 -27.63 -46.95 -9.36
C LYS A 91 -27.12 -45.59 -8.87
N ARG A 92 -26.10 -45.55 -8.02
CA ARG A 92 -25.58 -44.30 -7.45
C ARG A 92 -24.83 -43.50 -8.52
N THR A 93 -24.01 -44.16 -9.32
CA THR A 93 -23.28 -43.53 -10.42
C THR A 93 -24.24 -43.08 -11.52
N LEU A 94 -25.21 -43.92 -11.89
CA LEU A 94 -26.23 -43.57 -12.89
C LEU A 94 -27.11 -42.39 -12.43
N ALA A 95 -27.54 -42.36 -11.16
CA ALA A 95 -28.33 -41.25 -10.63
C ALA A 95 -27.57 -39.93 -10.64
N LYS A 96 -26.26 -39.94 -10.36
CA LYS A 96 -25.40 -38.75 -10.48
C LYS A 96 -25.30 -38.27 -11.93
N LEU A 97 -25.14 -39.20 -12.86
CA LEU A 97 -25.00 -38.92 -14.28
C LEU A 97 -26.30 -38.32 -14.86
N THR A 98 -27.46 -38.94 -14.59
CA THR A 98 -28.76 -38.44 -15.08
C THR A 98 -29.17 -37.16 -14.37
N GLY A 99 -29.03 -37.10 -13.05
CA GLY A 99 -29.45 -35.95 -12.24
C GLY A 99 -28.69 -34.67 -12.55
N ALA A 100 -27.40 -34.76 -12.91
CA ALA A 100 -26.63 -33.59 -13.32
C ALA A 100 -27.09 -32.99 -14.67
N THR A 101 -27.72 -33.79 -15.54
CA THR A 101 -28.22 -33.34 -16.85
C THR A 101 -29.72 -33.04 -16.87
N GLY A 102 -30.39 -33.17 -15.73
CA GLY A 102 -31.84 -32.94 -15.60
C GLY A 102 -32.72 -34.12 -16.04
N GLY A 103 -32.14 -35.29 -16.33
CA GLY A 103 -32.90 -36.50 -16.65
C GLY A 103 -33.08 -37.45 -15.45
N ARG A 104 -33.61 -38.65 -15.71
CA ARG A 104 -34.06 -39.58 -14.65
C ARG A 104 -33.48 -40.99 -14.79
N LEU A 105 -33.32 -41.65 -13.65
CA LEU A 105 -32.97 -43.07 -13.55
C LEU A 105 -34.24 -43.92 -13.41
N PHE A 106 -34.38 -44.93 -14.26
CA PHE A 106 -35.36 -46.00 -14.15
C PHE A 106 -34.68 -47.25 -13.62
N ASP A 107 -35.26 -47.83 -12.60
CA ASP A 107 -34.74 -49.02 -11.93
C ASP A 107 -35.51 -50.25 -12.43
N THR A 108 -34.89 -51.04 -13.30
CA THR A 108 -35.50 -52.23 -13.87
C THR A 108 -34.72 -53.46 -13.40
N THR A 109 -35.21 -54.09 -12.34
CA THR A 109 -34.53 -55.26 -11.74
C THR A 109 -34.74 -56.54 -12.57
N ASP A 110 -35.85 -56.62 -13.32
CA ASP A 110 -36.24 -57.75 -14.14
C ASP A 110 -36.56 -57.35 -15.59
N VAL A 111 -36.08 -58.14 -16.56
CA VAL A 111 -36.21 -57.86 -18.02
C VAL A 111 -37.68 -57.79 -18.46
N SER A 112 -38.58 -58.49 -17.78
CA SER A 112 -40.03 -58.45 -18.07
C SER A 112 -40.66 -57.07 -17.85
N GLN A 113 -40.07 -56.20 -17.03
CA GLN A 113 -40.55 -54.85 -16.76
C GLN A 113 -39.97 -53.80 -17.71
N LEU A 114 -39.06 -54.20 -18.60
CA LEU A 114 -38.37 -53.29 -19.51
C LEU A 114 -39.35 -52.64 -20.49
N THR A 115 -40.30 -53.41 -21.03
CA THR A 115 -41.34 -52.88 -21.94
C THR A 115 -42.20 -51.81 -21.28
N ALA A 116 -42.62 -52.02 -20.03
CA ALA A 116 -43.39 -51.04 -19.27
C ALA A 116 -42.56 -49.77 -18.95
N THR A 117 -41.26 -49.94 -18.72
CA THR A 117 -40.33 -48.84 -18.45
C THR A 117 -40.13 -47.96 -19.69
N TYR A 118 -39.94 -48.57 -20.87
CA TYR A 118 -39.85 -47.81 -22.13
C TYR A 118 -41.16 -47.09 -22.49
N ALA A 119 -42.33 -47.71 -22.24
CA ALA A 119 -43.62 -47.04 -22.44
C ALA A 119 -43.78 -45.82 -21.51
N THR A 120 -43.31 -45.93 -20.26
CA THR A 120 -43.34 -44.82 -19.30
C THR A 120 -42.40 -43.70 -19.72
N LEU A 121 -41.18 -44.04 -20.16
CA LEU A 121 -40.22 -43.08 -20.68
C LEU A 121 -40.78 -42.35 -21.92
N ALA A 122 -41.37 -43.06 -22.87
CA ALA A 122 -41.97 -42.46 -24.06
C ALA A 122 -43.04 -41.41 -23.69
N ASN A 123 -43.98 -41.76 -22.81
CA ASN A 123 -45.02 -40.83 -22.35
C ASN A 123 -44.45 -39.63 -21.56
N GLU A 124 -43.34 -39.81 -20.83
CA GLU A 124 -42.64 -38.70 -20.17
C GLU A 124 -41.99 -37.77 -21.19
N LEU A 125 -41.29 -38.32 -22.19
CA LEU A 125 -40.65 -37.53 -23.24
C LEU A 125 -41.68 -36.73 -24.05
N ASP A 126 -42.85 -37.31 -24.34
CA ASP A 126 -43.94 -36.62 -25.04
C ASP A 126 -44.52 -35.43 -24.25
N ARG A 127 -44.34 -35.42 -22.93
CA ARG A 127 -44.88 -34.40 -22.01
C ARG A 127 -43.81 -33.48 -21.43
N THR A 128 -42.56 -33.59 -21.89
CA THR A 128 -41.44 -32.82 -21.36
C THR A 128 -41.06 -31.71 -22.33
N TRP A 129 -41.03 -30.47 -21.83
CA TRP A 129 -40.55 -29.31 -22.57
C TRP A 129 -39.19 -28.86 -22.03
N GLN A 130 -38.25 -28.59 -22.93
CA GLN A 130 -36.93 -28.04 -22.59
C GLN A 130 -36.90 -26.53 -22.85
N LEU A 131 -36.41 -25.76 -21.89
CA LEU A 131 -36.24 -24.31 -22.00
C LEU A 131 -34.77 -23.93 -21.79
N SER A 132 -34.17 -23.28 -22.79
CA SER A 132 -32.78 -22.80 -22.73
C SER A 132 -32.77 -21.27 -22.80
N TYR A 133 -32.05 -20.61 -21.89
CA TYR A 133 -31.91 -19.15 -21.83
C TYR A 133 -30.49 -18.76 -21.40
N LEU A 134 -30.04 -17.56 -21.80
CA LEU A 134 -28.74 -17.02 -21.41
C LEU A 134 -28.88 -16.21 -20.12
N THR A 135 -28.03 -16.48 -19.13
CA THR A 135 -27.99 -15.73 -17.86
C THR A 135 -26.64 -15.05 -17.65
N ARG A 136 -26.66 -13.89 -16.98
CA ARG A 136 -25.44 -13.18 -16.52
C ARG A 136 -25.03 -13.57 -15.08
N ALA A 137 -25.81 -14.41 -14.42
CA ALA A 137 -25.55 -14.87 -13.06
C ALA A 137 -24.28 -15.74 -13.01
N ARG A 138 -23.49 -15.61 -11.94
CA ARG A 138 -22.22 -16.32 -11.77
C ARG A 138 -22.46 -17.72 -11.20
N PRO A 139 -21.55 -18.69 -11.41
CA PRO A 139 -21.64 -20.00 -10.77
C PRO A 139 -21.79 -19.88 -9.25
N GLY A 140 -22.88 -20.45 -8.70
CA GLY A 140 -23.25 -20.37 -7.29
C GLY A 140 -24.32 -19.32 -6.93
N ASP A 141 -24.63 -18.36 -7.82
CA ASP A 141 -25.68 -17.37 -7.56
C ASP A 141 -27.07 -18.03 -7.53
N PRO A 142 -28.00 -17.54 -6.66
CA PRO A 142 -29.38 -17.99 -6.66
C PRO A 142 -30.13 -17.43 -7.86
N LEU A 143 -30.93 -18.27 -8.51
CA LEU A 143 -31.74 -17.96 -9.66
C LEU A 143 -33.18 -18.45 -9.46
N THR A 144 -34.16 -17.57 -9.61
CA THR A 144 -35.58 -17.92 -9.49
C THR A 144 -36.20 -18.00 -10.88
N LEU A 145 -36.71 -19.18 -11.26
CA LEU A 145 -37.42 -19.41 -12.50
C LEU A 145 -38.92 -19.54 -12.22
N GLY A 146 -39.74 -18.71 -12.87
CA GLY A 146 -41.20 -18.76 -12.81
C GLY A 146 -41.79 -19.30 -14.10
N VAL A 147 -42.58 -20.38 -14.02
CA VAL A 147 -43.25 -20.99 -15.17
C VAL A 147 -44.75 -20.75 -15.04
N ARG A 148 -45.39 -20.33 -16.15
CA ARG A 148 -46.84 -20.15 -16.24
C ARG A 148 -47.40 -20.92 -17.43
N ALA A 149 -48.36 -21.80 -17.19
CA ALA A 149 -49.10 -22.53 -18.20
C ALA A 149 -50.60 -22.31 -17.97
N GLY A 150 -51.23 -21.46 -18.80
CA GLY A 150 -52.62 -21.03 -18.61
C GLY A 150 -52.85 -20.31 -17.27
N THR A 151 -53.66 -20.93 -16.40
CA THR A 151 -53.98 -20.45 -15.04
C THR A 151 -52.99 -20.95 -13.97
N ALA A 152 -52.21 -22.00 -14.26
CA ALA A 152 -51.24 -22.55 -13.31
C ALA A 152 -49.93 -21.74 -13.30
N ARG A 153 -49.40 -21.46 -12.09
CA ARG A 153 -48.10 -20.81 -11.88
C ARG A 153 -47.27 -21.64 -10.90
N SER A 154 -45.99 -21.84 -11.21
CA SER A 154 -45.02 -22.45 -10.31
C SER A 154 -43.71 -21.67 -10.34
N HIS A 155 -42.97 -21.64 -9.23
CA HIS A 155 -41.66 -21.03 -9.14
C HIS A 155 -40.66 -22.03 -8.56
N VAL A 156 -39.45 -22.03 -9.10
CA VAL A 156 -38.35 -22.88 -8.63
C VAL A 156 -37.13 -22.00 -8.41
N GLN A 157 -36.52 -22.12 -7.23
CA GLN A 157 -35.22 -21.54 -6.94
C GLN A 157 -34.13 -22.56 -7.25
N LEU A 158 -33.21 -22.17 -8.11
CA LEU A 158 -32.08 -22.97 -8.57
C LEU A 158 -30.79 -22.21 -8.25
N ARG A 159 -29.67 -22.91 -8.15
CA ARG A 159 -28.35 -22.28 -8.12
C ARG A 159 -27.69 -22.48 -9.47
N VAL A 160 -27.01 -21.45 -9.97
CA VAL A 160 -26.28 -21.55 -11.24
C VAL A 160 -25.18 -22.61 -11.09
N PRO A 161 -25.20 -23.68 -11.91
CA PRO A 161 -24.20 -24.73 -11.82
C PRO A 161 -22.81 -24.25 -12.28
N GLY A 162 -21.77 -24.76 -11.63
CA GLY A 162 -20.36 -24.47 -11.92
C GLY A 162 -19.53 -24.22 -10.65
N ALA A 163 -18.22 -24.41 -10.73
CA ALA A 163 -17.32 -24.07 -9.63
C ALA A 163 -17.12 -22.53 -9.59
N PRO A 164 -17.23 -21.89 -8.41
CA PRO A 164 -16.90 -20.47 -8.32
C PRO A 164 -15.45 -20.26 -8.76
N PRO A 165 -15.15 -19.21 -9.56
CA PRO A 165 -13.77 -18.92 -9.92
C PRO A 165 -12.95 -18.73 -8.64
N SER A 166 -11.84 -19.45 -8.53
CA SER A 166 -10.90 -19.30 -7.41
C SER A 166 -10.51 -17.83 -7.35
N ALA A 167 -10.97 -17.13 -6.32
CA ALA A 167 -10.78 -15.70 -6.20
C ALA A 167 -9.29 -15.39 -6.07
N ALA A 168 -8.66 -14.96 -7.17
CA ALA A 168 -7.47 -14.13 -7.12
C ALA A 168 -7.90 -12.71 -6.69
N GLY A 169 -8.41 -12.60 -5.47
CA GLY A 169 -8.59 -11.34 -4.74
C GLY A 169 -7.38 -11.07 -3.86
N PRO A 170 -7.20 -9.83 -3.36
CA PRO A 170 -6.09 -9.47 -2.51
C PRO A 170 -6.06 -10.35 -1.25
N LEU A 171 -4.86 -10.53 -0.69
CA LEU A 171 -4.49 -11.38 0.46
C LEU A 171 -5.67 -11.72 1.40
N PRO A 172 -5.79 -13.00 1.85
CA PRO A 172 -6.92 -13.47 2.64
C PRO A 172 -7.13 -12.62 3.91
N ALA A 173 -8.36 -12.12 4.09
CA ALA A 173 -8.77 -11.22 5.18
C ALA A 173 -8.56 -11.81 6.60
N SER A 174 -8.33 -13.12 6.72
CA SER A 174 -8.00 -13.78 7.98
C SER A 174 -6.61 -13.43 8.52
N VAL A 175 -5.70 -12.94 7.67
CA VAL A 175 -4.36 -12.51 8.11
C VAL A 175 -4.41 -11.14 8.80
N LEU A 176 -5.39 -10.29 8.47
CA LEU A 176 -5.53 -8.94 9.03
C LEU A 176 -6.38 -8.87 10.31
N HIS A 177 -7.21 -9.87 10.62
CA HIS A 177 -8.10 -9.84 11.78
C HIS A 177 -7.55 -10.56 13.02
N ASP A 178 -6.41 -11.25 12.92
CA ASP A 178 -5.77 -11.84 14.09
C ASP A 178 -4.97 -10.77 14.87
N ARG A 179 -5.34 -10.50 16.13
CA ARG A 179 -4.61 -9.55 17.00
C ARG A 179 -3.13 -9.92 17.14
N ARG A 180 -2.77 -11.19 16.92
CA ARG A 180 -1.39 -11.70 17.00
C ARG A 180 -0.55 -11.31 15.77
N THR A 181 -1.11 -11.31 14.57
CA THR A 181 -0.39 -10.89 13.35
C THR A 181 -0.19 -9.37 13.34
N ALA A 182 -1.20 -8.60 13.77
CA ALA A 182 -1.06 -7.15 13.95
C ALA A 182 0.01 -6.80 15.00
N ALA A 183 0.05 -7.51 16.14
CA ALA A 183 1.09 -7.35 17.16
C ALA A 183 2.49 -7.74 16.64
N GLY A 184 2.59 -8.80 15.84
CA GLY A 184 3.83 -9.21 15.19
C GLY A 184 4.37 -8.18 14.20
N ILE A 185 3.49 -7.56 13.41
CA ILE A 185 3.87 -6.49 12.47
C ILE A 185 4.33 -5.24 13.22
N ILE A 186 3.65 -4.85 14.32
CA ILE A 186 4.07 -3.72 15.16
C ILE A 186 5.42 -3.99 15.83
N ALA A 187 5.65 -5.21 16.34
CA ALA A 187 6.93 -5.59 16.93
C ALA A 187 8.07 -5.61 15.90
N PHE A 188 7.80 -6.06 14.66
CA PHE A 188 8.77 -6.03 13.57
C PHE A 188 9.10 -4.59 13.11
N ALA A 189 8.09 -3.72 13.00
CA ALA A 189 8.28 -2.30 12.70
C ALA A 189 9.06 -1.58 13.81
N ALA A 190 8.79 -1.89 15.08
CA ALA A 190 9.53 -1.38 16.23
C ALA A 190 10.99 -1.89 16.25
N LEU A 191 11.23 -3.16 15.89
CA LEU A 191 12.56 -3.74 15.77
C LEU A 191 13.35 -3.08 14.62
N LEU A 192 12.72 -2.83 13.47
CA LEU A 192 13.35 -2.12 12.36
C LEU A 192 13.66 -0.66 12.70
N LEU A 193 12.77 0.05 13.41
CA LEU A 193 13.04 1.39 13.94
C LEU A 193 14.17 1.37 14.98
N ALA A 194 14.25 0.34 15.82
CA ALA A 194 15.34 0.16 16.78
C ALA A 194 16.68 -0.13 16.09
N ILE A 195 16.71 -0.93 15.02
CA ILE A 195 17.90 -1.18 14.21
C ILE A 195 18.35 0.09 13.47
N ALA A 196 17.41 0.84 12.88
CA ALA A 196 17.71 2.14 12.25
C ALA A 196 18.25 3.14 13.28
N GLY A 197 17.63 3.24 14.47
CA GLY A 197 18.12 4.05 15.59
C GLY A 197 19.50 3.63 16.07
N ALA A 198 19.75 2.33 16.22
CA ALA A 198 21.05 1.78 16.61
C ALA A 198 22.13 2.03 15.55
N SER A 199 21.78 1.97 14.26
CA SER A 199 22.70 2.31 13.17
C SER A 199 23.07 3.81 13.14
N LEU A 200 22.11 4.68 13.50
CA LEU A 200 22.34 6.12 13.67
C LEU A 200 23.31 6.42 14.82
N VAL A 201 23.15 5.72 15.95
CA VAL A 201 24.08 5.83 17.10
C VAL A 201 25.47 5.32 16.74
N ARG A 202 25.56 4.26 15.92
CA ARG A 202 26.83 3.67 15.48
C ARG A 202 27.57 4.56 14.46
N SER A 203 26.85 5.31 13.63
CA SER A 203 27.41 6.30 12.68
C SER A 203 28.00 7.54 13.34
N GLN A 204 27.77 7.77 14.65
CA GLN A 204 28.40 8.87 15.39
C GLN A 204 29.93 8.71 15.54
N ARG A 205 30.48 7.53 15.19
CA ARG A 205 31.91 7.20 15.35
C ARG A 205 32.75 7.41 14.09
N THR A 206 32.52 8.49 13.34
CA THR A 206 33.54 8.96 12.39
C THR A 206 34.14 10.26 12.94
N PRO A 207 35.42 10.30 13.32
CA PRO A 207 36.04 11.48 13.90
C PRO A 207 36.05 12.61 12.86
N GLU A 208 35.39 13.71 13.23
CA GLU A 208 35.19 14.95 12.47
C GLU A 208 36.50 15.52 11.88
N ILE A 209 37.62 15.20 12.54
CA ILE A 209 38.99 15.52 12.13
C ILE A 209 39.32 14.96 10.73
N ARG A 210 38.90 13.74 10.36
CA ARG A 210 39.18 13.18 9.01
C ARG A 210 38.49 13.93 7.87
N ARG A 211 37.32 14.55 8.14
CA ARG A 211 36.58 15.33 7.13
C ARG A 211 37.21 16.70 6.87
N LEU A 212 37.80 17.31 7.90
CA LEU A 212 38.48 18.61 7.78
C LEU A 212 39.80 18.48 7.01
N LEU A 213 40.47 17.32 7.07
CA LEU A 213 41.69 17.07 6.29
C LEU A 213 41.45 16.68 4.82
N ALA A 214 40.27 16.15 4.47
CA ALA A 214 40.03 15.58 3.14
C ALA A 214 40.19 16.54 1.94
N PRO A 215 39.85 17.84 2.03
CA PRO A 215 40.07 18.78 0.93
C PRO A 215 41.51 19.29 0.80
N HIS A 216 42.32 19.20 1.87
CA HIS A 216 43.63 19.87 1.97
C HIS A 216 44.83 18.92 1.91
N VAL A 217 44.62 17.60 2.02
CA VAL A 217 45.66 16.62 1.76
C VAL A 217 45.72 16.35 0.25
N ARG A 218 46.70 16.98 -0.40
CA ARG A 218 47.08 16.72 -1.79
C ARG A 218 47.31 15.21 -1.94
N ARG A 219 46.46 14.57 -2.75
CA ARG A 219 46.49 13.14 -3.09
C ARG A 219 47.89 12.76 -3.56
N ARG A 220 48.71 12.26 -2.64
CA ARG A 220 49.90 11.48 -2.99
C ARG A 220 49.36 10.13 -3.44
N GLU A 221 49.60 9.80 -4.70
CA GLU A 221 49.34 8.47 -5.24
C GLU A 221 50.20 7.46 -4.49
N ASP A 222 49.68 6.96 -3.37
CA ASP A 222 50.29 5.83 -2.66
C ASP A 222 49.34 4.65 -2.68
N LYS A 223 49.89 3.57 -3.23
CA LYS A 223 49.39 2.23 -3.45
C LYS A 223 48.62 1.65 -2.25
N GLU A 224 47.55 0.92 -2.58
CA GLU A 224 46.97 -0.16 -1.79
C GLU A 224 46.88 0.08 -0.27
N ALA A 225 46.08 1.07 0.13
CA ALA A 225 45.48 1.02 1.46
C ALA A 225 44.49 -0.15 1.50
N LYS A 226 44.92 -1.27 2.09
CA LYS A 226 44.07 -2.41 2.47
C LYS A 226 42.74 -1.87 3.04
N PRO A 227 41.57 -2.29 2.53
CA PRO A 227 40.31 -1.77 3.04
C PRO A 227 40.18 -2.21 4.50
N GLU A 228 40.31 -1.25 5.42
CA GLU A 228 39.84 -1.41 6.79
C GLU A 228 38.42 -1.94 6.70
N ARG A 229 38.17 -3.12 7.29
CA ARG A 229 36.89 -3.85 7.32
C ARG A 229 35.72 -2.89 7.49
N SER A 230 35.17 -2.43 6.38
CA SER A 230 34.03 -1.55 6.37
C SER A 230 32.77 -2.38 6.24
N GLY A 231 31.73 -2.00 6.99
CA GLY A 231 30.48 -2.73 7.03
C GLY A 231 29.91 -2.92 5.62
N GLY A 232 29.30 -4.07 5.36
CA GLY A 232 28.88 -4.51 4.01
C GLY A 232 27.91 -3.60 3.25
N LEU A 233 27.47 -2.48 3.84
CA LEU A 233 26.61 -1.49 3.20
C LEU A 233 27.38 -0.30 2.61
N GLU A 234 28.68 -0.13 2.87
CA GLU A 234 29.46 0.99 2.33
C GLU A 234 29.47 1.09 0.79
N PRO A 235 29.64 -0.02 0.04
CA PRO A 235 29.60 0.03 -1.43
C PRO A 235 28.23 0.51 -1.96
N LEU A 236 27.14 0.07 -1.32
CA LEU A 236 25.78 0.48 -1.66
C LEU A 236 25.54 1.95 -1.34
N LEU A 237 26.03 2.42 -0.19
CA LEU A 237 25.91 3.83 0.21
C LEU A 237 26.62 4.76 -0.76
N VAL A 238 27.85 4.41 -1.17
CA VAL A 238 28.62 5.19 -2.15
C VAL A 238 27.90 5.22 -3.50
N TRP A 239 27.37 4.08 -3.96
CA TRP A 239 26.56 4.02 -5.18
C TRP A 239 25.31 4.91 -5.09
N THR A 240 24.57 4.86 -3.98
CA THR A 240 23.40 5.72 -3.79
C THR A 240 23.76 7.20 -3.71
N GLU A 241 24.90 7.55 -3.14
CA GLU A 241 25.37 8.93 -3.04
C GLU A 241 25.74 9.49 -4.42
N SER A 242 26.45 8.71 -5.25
CA SER A 242 26.69 9.09 -6.65
C SER A 242 25.40 9.22 -7.46
N ALA A 243 24.46 8.27 -7.31
CA ALA A 243 23.18 8.33 -8.02
C ALA A 243 22.31 9.51 -7.55
N LEU A 244 22.40 9.91 -6.28
CA LEU A 244 21.72 11.09 -5.76
C LEU A 244 22.39 12.39 -6.22
N ALA A 245 23.72 12.41 -6.37
CA ALA A 245 24.46 13.60 -6.80
C ALA A 245 24.00 14.10 -8.18
N ASP A 246 23.70 13.16 -9.09
CA ASP A 246 23.26 13.44 -10.46
C ASP A 246 21.80 13.93 -10.55
N LEU A 247 21.01 13.83 -9.48
CA LEU A 247 19.60 14.25 -9.50
C LEU A 247 19.43 15.77 -9.32
N PRO A 248 18.47 16.39 -10.04
CA PRO A 248 18.16 17.80 -9.86
C PRO A 248 17.59 18.04 -8.45
N GLY A 249 18.31 18.84 -7.65
CA GLY A 249 17.95 19.16 -6.26
C GLY A 249 18.80 18.48 -5.20
N SER A 250 19.78 17.65 -5.58
CA SER A 250 20.75 17.02 -4.68
C SER A 250 21.45 18.03 -3.75
N GLY A 251 21.91 19.16 -4.28
CA GLY A 251 22.51 20.24 -3.48
C GLY A 251 21.56 20.97 -2.52
N ARG A 252 20.23 20.84 -2.68
CA ARG A 252 19.28 21.30 -1.64
C ARG A 252 19.22 20.31 -0.49
N LEU A 253 19.21 19.02 -0.81
CA LEU A 253 19.13 17.95 0.18
C LEU A 253 20.41 17.86 1.01
N GLU A 254 21.57 17.96 0.36
CA GLU A 254 22.88 18.04 1.02
C GLU A 254 22.93 19.20 2.02
N ARG A 255 22.51 20.39 1.60
CA ARG A 255 22.41 21.56 2.49
C ARG A 255 21.46 21.33 3.67
N VAL A 256 20.31 20.69 3.47
CA VAL A 256 19.35 20.41 4.56
C VAL A 256 19.91 19.38 5.54
N VAL A 257 20.60 18.35 5.04
CA VAL A 257 21.28 17.36 5.88
C VAL A 257 22.40 18.03 6.67
N GLU A 258 23.24 18.86 6.03
CA GLU A 258 24.32 19.58 6.71
C GLU A 258 23.77 20.56 7.76
N ARG A 259 22.75 21.35 7.41
CA ARG A 259 22.06 22.28 8.32
C ARG A 259 21.39 21.60 9.51
N SER A 260 21.00 20.33 9.36
CA SER A 260 20.37 19.58 10.46
C SER A 260 21.34 19.32 11.61
N GLY A 261 22.65 19.38 11.36
CA GLY A 261 23.68 19.01 12.34
C GLY A 261 23.68 17.53 12.71
N LEU A 262 22.84 16.72 12.08
CA LEU A 262 22.86 15.28 12.24
C LEU A 262 24.08 14.75 11.49
N LYS A 263 24.86 13.89 12.14
CA LYS A 263 26.04 13.22 11.57
C LYS A 263 25.66 12.12 10.56
N LEU A 264 24.63 12.37 9.75
CA LEU A 264 24.12 11.47 8.72
C LEU A 264 24.89 11.68 7.42
N ARG A 265 25.25 10.58 6.74
CA ARG A 265 25.66 10.64 5.32
C ARG A 265 24.42 10.82 4.44
N LEU A 266 24.55 11.55 3.35
CA LEU A 266 23.46 11.79 2.38
C LEU A 266 22.89 10.46 1.84
N GLY A 267 23.74 9.46 1.64
CA GLY A 267 23.34 8.11 1.20
C GLY A 267 22.34 7.40 2.11
N TYR A 268 22.20 7.75 3.39
CA TYR A 268 21.22 7.11 4.30
C TYR A 268 19.79 7.63 4.13
N VAL A 269 19.61 8.83 3.57
CA VAL A 269 18.28 9.45 3.42
C VAL A 269 17.29 8.60 2.63
N PRO A 270 17.61 8.05 1.44
CA PRO A 270 16.67 7.22 0.69
C PRO A 270 16.31 5.92 1.42
N TYR A 271 17.26 5.30 2.13
CA TYR A 271 16.99 4.09 2.92
C TYR A 271 16.06 4.37 4.09
N LEU A 272 16.24 5.50 4.78
CA LEU A 272 15.31 5.93 5.83
C LEU A 272 13.92 6.21 5.26
N ALA A 273 13.83 6.80 4.07
CA ALA A 273 12.56 7.07 3.38
C ALA A 273 11.83 5.79 2.97
N LEU A 274 12.55 4.81 2.44
CA LEU A 274 11.98 3.49 2.12
C LEU A 274 11.50 2.77 3.38
N LEU A 275 12.30 2.82 4.45
CA LEU A 275 11.95 2.17 5.73
C LEU A 275 10.72 2.80 6.36
N SER A 276 10.65 4.13 6.43
CA SER A 276 9.47 4.83 6.95
C SER A 276 8.26 4.61 6.06
N SER A 277 8.42 4.64 4.73
CA SER A 277 7.34 4.33 3.78
C SER A 277 6.76 2.93 4.01
N LEU A 278 7.60 1.92 4.18
CA LEU A 278 7.19 0.55 4.47
C LEU A 278 6.46 0.44 5.81
N CYS A 279 6.98 1.06 6.88
CA CYS A 279 6.32 1.07 8.18
C CYS A 279 4.93 1.70 8.13
N PHE A 280 4.76 2.84 7.45
CA PHE A 280 3.48 3.50 7.32
C PHE A 280 2.50 2.72 6.42
N ALA A 281 2.99 2.07 5.36
CA ALA A 281 2.17 1.19 4.52
C ALA A 281 1.64 0.00 5.33
N LEU A 282 2.51 -0.66 6.09
CA LEU A 282 2.14 -1.77 6.98
C LEU A 282 1.13 -1.32 8.04
N LEU A 283 1.33 -0.15 8.65
CA LEU A 283 0.40 0.43 9.61
C LEU A 283 -0.97 0.70 8.99
N GLY A 284 -1.00 1.23 7.75
CA GLY A 284 -2.23 1.43 7.00
C GLY A 284 -2.99 0.13 6.78
N THR A 285 -2.29 -0.90 6.32
CA THR A 285 -2.92 -2.22 6.12
C THR A 285 -3.41 -2.81 7.45
N ALA A 286 -2.61 -2.74 8.53
CA ALA A 286 -2.99 -3.27 9.84
C ALA A 286 -4.19 -2.54 10.47
N ALA A 287 -4.37 -1.25 10.16
CA ALA A 287 -5.53 -0.48 10.60
C ALA A 287 -6.82 -0.81 9.82
N ALA A 288 -6.80 -1.81 8.92
CA ALA A 288 -7.87 -2.11 7.97
C ALA A 288 -8.31 -0.88 7.14
N ALA A 289 -7.40 0.08 6.99
CA ALA A 289 -7.59 1.21 6.12
C ALA A 289 -7.62 0.69 4.68
N GLY A 290 -8.72 0.92 3.96
CA GLY A 290 -8.85 0.50 2.57
C GLY A 290 -7.62 0.83 1.72
N ALA A 291 -7.40 0.10 0.63
CA ALA A 291 -6.15 0.16 -0.15
C ALA A 291 -5.70 1.59 -0.51
N ALA A 292 -6.64 2.49 -0.80
CA ALA A 292 -6.37 3.90 -1.07
C ALA A 292 -5.70 4.64 0.11
N LEU A 293 -6.15 4.40 1.34
CA LEU A 293 -5.61 5.04 2.55
C LEU A 293 -4.24 4.44 2.93
N SER A 294 -4.01 3.16 2.66
CA SER A 294 -2.69 2.53 2.84
C SER A 294 -1.63 3.11 1.88
N ILE A 295 -1.99 3.36 0.62
CA ILE A 295 -1.11 4.04 -0.35
C ILE A 295 -0.81 5.49 0.08
N LEU A 296 -1.82 6.20 0.59
CA LEU A 296 -1.63 7.56 1.12
C LEU A 296 -0.63 7.56 2.29
N LEU A 297 -0.76 6.64 3.24
CA LEU A 297 0.16 6.51 4.36
C LEU A 297 1.58 6.15 3.90
N MET A 298 1.72 5.29 2.89
CA MET A 298 3.02 4.97 2.28
C MET A 298 3.73 6.23 1.73
N LEU A 299 3.00 7.11 1.04
CA LEU A 299 3.51 8.39 0.54
C LEU A 299 3.90 9.36 1.67
N VAL A 300 3.10 9.39 2.75
CA VAL A 300 3.44 10.16 3.96
C VAL A 300 4.71 9.62 4.60
N GLY A 301 4.85 8.29 4.72
CA GLY A 301 6.05 7.65 5.23
C GLY A 301 7.28 7.98 4.40
N LEU A 302 7.17 8.01 3.07
CA LEU A 302 8.29 8.34 2.17
C LEU A 302 8.79 9.78 2.38
N THR A 303 7.90 10.74 2.62
CA THR A 303 8.24 12.16 2.81
C THR A 303 8.68 12.49 4.24
N THR A 304 8.38 11.62 5.21
CA THR A 304 8.65 11.84 6.64
C THR A 304 10.11 12.20 6.96
N PRO A 305 11.16 11.47 6.53
CA PRO A 305 12.53 11.80 6.89
C PRO A 305 12.99 13.15 6.33
N LEU A 306 12.50 13.54 5.15
CA LEU A 306 12.77 14.86 4.57
C LEU A 306 12.17 15.97 5.44
N VAL A 307 10.93 15.79 5.90
CA VAL A 307 10.27 16.74 6.79
C VAL A 307 10.97 16.80 8.15
N VAL A 308 11.40 15.65 8.70
CA VAL A 308 12.15 15.60 9.97
C VAL A 308 13.48 16.34 9.83
N LEU A 309 14.22 16.13 8.75
CA LEU A 309 15.48 16.84 8.47
C LEU A 309 15.26 18.34 8.36
N TRP A 310 14.21 18.76 7.63
CA TRP A 310 13.85 20.18 7.49
C TRP A 310 13.45 20.83 8.83
N ILE A 311 12.69 20.11 9.67
CA ILE A 311 12.36 20.57 11.02
C ILE A 311 13.62 20.64 11.89
N ALA A 312 14.50 19.64 11.83
CA ALA A 312 15.74 19.59 12.59
C ALA A 312 16.68 20.75 12.22
N SER A 313 16.87 21.02 10.93
CA SER A 313 17.63 22.19 10.46
C SER A 313 17.05 23.51 10.97
N GLY A 314 15.72 23.67 10.89
CA GLY A 314 15.06 24.87 11.38
C GLY A 314 15.13 25.02 12.91
N ARG A 315 15.21 23.92 13.66
CA ARG A 315 15.42 23.94 15.12
C ARG A 315 16.86 24.32 15.48
N ARG A 316 17.87 23.77 14.79
CA ARG A 316 19.29 24.10 15.00
C ARG A 316 19.58 25.56 14.68
N ALA A 317 19.08 26.08 13.56
CA ALA A 317 19.20 27.50 13.21
C ALA A 317 18.60 28.42 14.30
N LYS A 318 17.37 28.13 14.75
CA LYS A 318 16.73 28.88 15.85
C LYS A 318 17.46 28.75 17.19
N ALA A 319 18.15 27.63 17.44
CA ALA A 319 18.96 27.46 18.63
C ALA A 319 20.22 28.34 18.57
N PHE A 320 20.85 28.42 17.40
CA PHE A 320 21.95 29.34 17.14
C PHE A 320 21.51 30.81 17.28
N ASP A 321 20.37 31.20 16.68
CA ASP A 321 19.84 32.56 16.77
C ASP A 321 19.69 33.00 18.23
N ARG A 322 19.14 32.12 19.09
CA ARG A 322 18.96 32.41 20.53
C ARG A 322 20.28 32.68 21.25
N GLN A 323 21.38 32.06 20.82
CA GLN A 323 22.72 32.24 21.40
C GLN A 323 23.43 33.47 20.82
N LEU A 324 23.03 33.92 19.62
CA LEU A 324 23.73 34.96 18.87
C LEU A 324 23.98 36.26 19.66
N PRO A 325 23.03 36.84 20.42
CA PRO A 325 23.32 38.03 21.24
C PRO A 325 24.47 37.80 22.23
N ASP A 326 24.46 36.66 22.93
CA ASP A 326 25.46 36.34 23.95
C ASP A 326 26.82 36.04 23.31
N VAL A 327 26.83 35.39 22.13
CA VAL A 327 28.03 35.19 21.31
C VAL A 327 28.64 36.54 20.91
N LEU A 328 27.84 37.47 20.41
CA LEU A 328 28.31 38.79 19.99
C LEU A 328 28.79 39.62 21.18
N ALA A 329 28.10 39.57 22.32
CA ALA A 329 28.52 40.24 23.55
C ALA A 329 29.85 39.70 24.08
N THR A 330 30.05 38.37 24.03
CA THR A 330 31.30 37.72 24.43
C THR A 330 32.45 38.16 23.51
N ILE A 331 32.21 38.20 22.20
CA ILE A 331 33.19 38.70 21.23
C ILE A 331 33.52 40.18 21.49
N ALA A 332 32.49 41.02 21.68
CA ALA A 332 32.66 42.45 21.97
C ALA A 332 33.48 42.68 23.24
N SER A 333 33.18 41.95 24.32
CA SER A 333 33.90 42.07 25.60
C SER A 333 35.38 41.67 25.48
N THR A 334 35.67 40.61 24.71
CA THR A 334 37.03 40.12 24.48
C THR A 334 37.83 41.09 23.61
N LEU A 335 37.21 41.65 22.57
CA LEU A 335 37.80 42.70 21.74
C LEU A 335 38.06 43.98 22.54
N ARG A 336 37.13 44.37 23.42
CA ARG A 336 37.27 45.56 24.28
C ARG A 336 38.39 45.42 25.30
N ALA A 337 38.69 44.20 25.74
CA ALA A 337 39.87 43.89 26.55
C ALA A 337 41.20 43.96 25.76
N GLY A 338 41.15 44.30 24.47
CA GLY A 338 42.33 44.46 23.61
C GLY A 338 42.78 43.18 22.91
N HIS A 339 42.06 42.07 23.08
CA HIS A 339 42.37 40.84 22.35
C HIS A 339 41.91 40.92 20.89
N GLY A 340 42.59 40.19 20.00
CA GLY A 340 42.20 40.09 18.60
C GLY A 340 40.94 39.24 18.37
N LEU A 341 40.29 39.43 17.22
CA LEU A 341 39.08 38.69 16.81
C LEU A 341 39.24 37.17 16.91
N ARG A 342 40.41 36.64 16.55
CA ARG A 342 40.70 35.20 16.65
C ARG A 342 40.56 34.68 18.08
N THR A 343 41.08 35.40 19.07
CA THR A 343 40.97 35.05 20.49
C THR A 343 39.53 35.16 20.97
N ALA A 344 38.81 36.18 20.51
CA ALA A 344 37.39 36.37 20.82
C ALA A 344 36.52 35.23 20.28
N LEU A 345 36.75 34.78 19.05
CA LEU A 345 36.06 33.61 18.48
C LEU A 345 36.41 32.32 19.22
N ARG A 346 37.66 32.18 19.69
CA ARG A 346 38.12 31.01 20.46
C ARG A 346 37.47 30.93 21.83
N ALA A 347 37.29 32.07 22.51
CA ALA A 347 36.56 32.11 23.79
C ALA A 347 35.14 31.55 23.66
N VAL A 348 34.41 31.89 22.59
CA VAL A 348 33.07 31.33 22.35
C VAL A 348 33.14 29.85 21.91
N ALA A 349 34.17 29.46 21.17
CA ALA A 349 34.35 28.06 20.76
C ALA A 349 34.63 27.13 21.95
N ASP A 350 35.42 27.59 22.93
CA ASP A 350 35.84 26.79 24.09
C ASP A 350 34.79 26.82 25.22
N ASP A 351 34.20 27.99 25.53
CA ASP A 351 33.28 28.17 26.66
C ASP A 351 31.78 28.18 26.26
N GLY A 352 31.48 28.21 24.96
CA GLY A 352 30.12 28.29 24.44
C GLY A 352 29.37 26.96 24.46
N SER A 353 28.05 27.03 24.39
CA SER A 353 27.19 25.85 24.21
C SER A 353 26.93 25.56 22.72
N PRO A 354 26.74 24.28 22.32
CA PRO A 354 26.29 23.95 20.97
C PRO A 354 24.91 24.59 20.67
N PRO A 355 24.61 24.98 19.42
CA PRO A 355 25.42 24.81 18.22
C PRO A 355 26.52 25.87 17.98
N ALA A 356 26.53 27.01 18.70
CA ALA A 356 27.47 28.09 18.40
C ALA A 356 28.95 27.69 18.59
N SER A 357 29.27 26.97 19.66
CA SER A 357 30.64 26.51 19.91
C SER A 357 31.14 25.50 18.88
N GLU A 358 30.30 24.56 18.43
CA GLU A 358 30.64 23.60 17.37
C GLU A 358 31.00 24.31 16.06
N GLU A 359 30.18 25.28 15.65
CA GLU A 359 30.35 26.00 14.39
C GLU A 359 31.59 26.90 14.41
N LEU A 360 31.83 27.61 15.53
CA LEU A 360 33.03 28.44 15.69
C LEU A 360 34.31 27.60 15.85
N THR A 361 34.23 26.43 16.49
CA THR A 361 35.33 25.45 16.51
C THR A 361 35.67 25.00 15.09
N ARG A 362 34.66 24.74 14.26
CA ARG A 362 34.86 24.39 12.85
C ARG A 362 35.49 25.55 12.07
N VAL A 363 35.01 26.79 12.25
CA VAL A 363 35.60 27.98 11.62
C VAL A 363 37.09 28.14 11.96
N LEU A 364 37.44 28.01 13.24
CA LEU A 364 38.83 28.08 13.69
C LEU A 364 39.67 26.90 13.18
N GLY A 365 39.06 25.72 13.01
CA GLY A 365 39.69 24.55 12.40
C GLY A 365 39.99 24.77 10.91
N GLU A 366 39.03 25.27 10.13
CA GLU A 366 39.20 25.61 8.71
C GLU A 366 40.27 26.70 8.53
N GLU A 367 40.30 27.69 9.42
CA GLU A 367 41.30 28.75 9.39
C GLU A 367 42.73 28.22 9.63
N ARG A 368 42.92 27.32 10.62
CA ARG A 368 44.22 26.66 10.85
C ARG A 368 44.68 25.81 9.67
N LEU A 369 43.76 25.36 8.83
CA LEU A 369 44.04 24.60 7.61
C LEU A 369 44.35 25.52 6.40
N GLY A 370 44.39 26.84 6.60
CA GLY A 370 44.76 27.82 5.60
C GLY A 370 43.59 28.50 4.89
N ARG A 371 42.34 28.19 5.26
CA ARG A 371 41.17 28.90 4.71
C ARG A 371 41.08 30.32 5.31
N PRO A 372 40.92 31.38 4.51
CA PRO A 372 40.73 32.72 5.06
C PRO A 372 39.55 32.80 6.03
N LEU A 373 39.71 33.52 7.14
CA LEU A 373 38.69 33.61 8.20
C LEU A 373 37.35 34.15 7.66
N ASP A 374 37.36 35.10 6.73
CA ASP A 374 36.15 35.64 6.10
C ASP A 374 35.38 34.57 5.32
N GLU A 375 36.08 33.70 4.58
CA GLU A 375 35.47 32.60 3.85
C GLU A 375 34.91 31.52 4.79
N ALA A 376 35.62 31.22 5.88
CA ALA A 376 35.17 30.27 6.88
C ALA A 376 33.89 30.76 7.60
N ILE A 377 33.82 32.07 7.93
CA ILE A 377 32.62 32.69 8.50
C ILE A 377 31.48 32.70 7.47
N THR A 378 31.75 33.00 6.20
CA THR A 378 30.74 32.98 5.13
C THR A 378 30.16 31.57 4.96
N ALA A 379 31.01 30.53 4.95
CA ALA A 379 30.57 29.14 4.89
C ALA A 379 29.75 28.73 6.12
N MET A 380 30.08 29.25 7.31
CA MET A 380 29.27 29.07 8.51
C MET A 380 27.87 29.70 8.34
N CYS A 381 27.76 30.89 7.74
CA CYS A 381 26.47 31.53 7.47
C CYS A 381 25.60 30.67 6.55
N GLU A 382 26.16 30.16 5.45
CA GLU A 382 25.45 29.29 4.51
C GLU A 382 24.98 27.97 5.14
N ARG A 383 25.82 27.40 6.02
CA ARG A 383 25.58 26.13 6.71
C ARG A 383 24.59 26.23 7.86
N ILE A 384 24.53 27.34 8.59
CA ILE A 384 23.51 27.55 9.63
C ILE A 384 22.19 27.99 8.98
N GLY A 385 22.26 28.84 7.96
CA GLY A 385 21.09 29.39 7.28
C GLY A 385 20.25 30.30 8.18
N SER A 386 20.92 31.05 9.07
CA SER A 386 20.31 32.04 9.95
C SER A 386 20.34 33.43 9.29
N GLU A 387 19.16 34.06 9.20
CA GLU A 387 19.02 35.43 8.70
C GLU A 387 19.71 36.45 9.63
N ASP A 388 19.64 36.24 10.95
CA ASP A 388 20.27 37.14 11.93
C ASP A 388 21.81 37.06 11.83
N LEU A 389 22.36 35.85 11.62
CA LEU A 389 23.80 35.67 11.43
C LEU A 389 24.29 36.28 10.10
N GLU A 390 23.53 36.12 9.02
CA GLU A 390 23.85 36.70 7.71
C GLU A 390 23.84 38.24 7.75
N TYR A 391 22.89 38.82 8.48
CA TYR A 391 22.87 40.26 8.76
C TYR A 391 24.13 40.71 9.51
N VAL A 392 24.51 40.00 10.57
CA VAL A 392 25.72 40.27 11.36
C VAL A 392 26.98 40.16 10.49
N ALA A 393 27.12 39.10 9.70
CA ALA A 393 28.27 38.89 8.82
C ALA A 393 28.39 40.01 7.78
N THR A 394 27.26 40.42 7.19
CA THR A 394 27.22 41.53 6.23
C THR A 394 27.63 42.85 6.91
N ALA A 395 27.13 43.12 8.11
CA ALA A 395 27.49 44.33 8.86
C ALA A 395 28.99 44.36 9.22
N ILE A 396 29.56 43.23 9.65
CA ILE A 396 31.00 43.09 9.91
C ILE A 396 31.80 43.36 8.63
N LYS A 397 31.39 42.80 7.49
CA LYS A 397 32.07 42.99 6.20
C LYS A 397 32.08 44.46 5.75
N VAL A 398 30.93 45.15 5.89
CA VAL A 398 30.83 46.58 5.57
C VAL A 398 31.70 47.43 6.50
N GLN A 399 31.65 47.19 7.81
CA GLN A 399 32.38 48.02 8.77
C GLN A 399 33.89 47.75 8.79
N SER A 400 34.31 46.50 8.58
CA SER A 400 35.73 46.14 8.51
C SER A 400 36.45 46.78 7.32
N GLN A 401 35.73 47.05 6.22
CA GLN A 401 36.24 47.83 5.09
C GLN A 401 36.33 49.33 5.40
N ALA A 402 35.44 49.86 6.24
CA ALA A 402 35.41 51.26 6.66
C ALA A 402 36.39 51.60 7.80
N GLY A 403 37.03 50.60 8.43
CA GLY A 403 38.11 50.79 9.42
C GLY A 403 37.65 51.18 10.84
N GLY A 404 36.40 50.90 11.23
CA GLY A 404 35.86 51.26 12.54
C GLY A 404 36.20 50.29 13.69
N SER A 405 35.84 50.67 14.93
CA SER A 405 35.99 49.81 16.12
C SER A 405 35.09 48.57 16.04
N LEU A 406 35.69 47.40 15.87
CA LEU A 406 34.98 46.12 15.87
C LEU A 406 34.26 45.88 17.21
N ALA A 407 34.87 46.23 18.34
CA ALA A 407 34.25 46.07 19.66
C ALA A 407 32.91 46.80 19.74
N THR A 408 32.87 48.06 19.27
CA THR A 408 31.66 48.89 19.25
C THR A 408 30.62 48.34 18.28
N LEU A 409 31.04 47.82 17.12
CA LEU A 409 30.14 47.15 16.18
C LEU A 409 29.50 45.91 16.79
N PHE A 410 30.29 45.03 17.42
CA PHE A 410 29.76 43.80 18.03
C PHE A 410 28.81 44.10 19.19
N ASP A 411 29.05 45.16 19.98
CA ASP A 411 28.09 45.64 20.99
C ASP A 411 26.78 46.09 20.37
N THR A 412 26.86 46.90 19.31
CA THR A 412 25.68 47.45 18.64
C THR A 412 24.85 46.33 18.01
N LEU A 413 25.51 45.36 17.37
CA LEU A 413 24.85 44.18 16.82
C LEU A 413 24.26 43.29 17.90
N SER A 414 24.95 43.09 19.02
CA SER A 414 24.44 42.34 20.17
C SER A 414 23.12 42.93 20.68
N GLU A 415 23.09 44.25 20.94
CA GLU A 415 21.88 44.92 21.42
C GLU A 415 20.78 44.90 20.35
N THR A 416 21.11 45.17 19.09
CA THR A 416 20.15 45.14 17.98
C THR A 416 19.48 43.77 17.83
N VAL A 417 20.27 42.68 17.82
CA VAL A 417 19.72 41.31 17.74
C VAL A 417 18.89 40.99 18.99
N ARG A 418 19.33 41.43 20.18
CA ARG A 418 18.60 41.24 21.43
C ARG A 418 17.24 41.95 21.41
N GLU A 419 17.19 43.19 20.93
CA GLU A 419 15.96 43.94 20.73
C GLU A 419 15.04 43.25 19.71
N ARG A 420 15.54 42.86 18.53
CA ARG A 420 14.76 42.11 17.54
C ARG A 420 14.13 40.85 18.14
N GLN A 421 14.88 40.09 18.93
CA GLN A 421 14.35 38.92 19.61
C GLN A 421 13.31 39.24 20.68
N ARG A 422 13.49 40.33 21.45
CA ARG A 422 12.48 40.80 22.42
C ARG A 422 11.19 41.19 21.72
N HIS A 423 11.28 41.93 20.61
CA HIS A 423 10.15 42.29 19.77
C HIS A 423 9.44 41.04 19.22
N ALA A 424 10.20 40.09 18.66
CA ALA A 424 9.64 38.84 18.15
C ALA A 424 8.95 38.01 19.24
N ARG A 425 9.53 37.93 20.46
CA ARG A 425 8.91 37.27 21.61
C ARG A 425 7.62 37.98 22.05
N LYS A 426 7.62 39.32 22.10
CA LYS A 426 6.45 40.12 22.46
C LYS A 426 5.29 39.92 21.47
N VAL A 427 5.58 39.95 20.17
CA VAL A 427 4.58 39.66 19.12
C VAL A 427 4.06 38.23 19.25
N ARG A 428 4.94 37.24 19.48
CA ARG A 428 4.51 35.84 19.70
C ARG A 428 3.66 35.67 20.95
N ALA A 429 3.95 36.40 22.03
CA ALA A 429 3.14 36.37 23.25
C ALA A 429 1.77 36.99 23.01
N LEU A 430 1.70 38.18 22.41
CA LEU A 430 0.43 38.88 22.13
C LEU A 430 -0.46 38.09 21.16
N THR A 431 0.11 37.50 20.12
CA THR A 431 -0.63 36.68 19.14
C THR A 431 -0.99 35.28 19.67
N SER A 432 -0.44 34.84 20.81
CA SER A 432 -0.71 33.50 21.35
C SER A 432 -2.18 33.35 21.76
N MET A 433 -2.78 34.40 22.31
CA MET A 433 -4.19 34.43 22.72
C MET A 433 -5.12 34.26 21.51
N GLY A 434 -4.87 35.00 20.42
CA GLY A 434 -5.60 34.86 19.16
C GLY A 434 -5.44 33.47 18.54
N ARG A 435 -4.21 32.91 18.56
CA ARG A 435 -3.95 31.54 18.08
C ARG A 435 -4.66 30.47 18.92
N MET A 436 -4.71 30.62 20.24
CA MET A 436 -5.41 29.69 21.13
C MET A 436 -6.93 29.73 20.91
N SER A 437 -7.53 30.93 20.85
CA SER A 437 -8.95 31.08 20.55
C SER A 437 -9.31 30.46 19.20
N ALA A 438 -8.47 30.71 18.18
CA ALA A 438 -8.62 30.09 16.87
C ALA A 438 -8.53 28.56 16.91
N ALA A 439 -7.58 28.01 17.65
CA ALA A 439 -7.43 26.57 17.80
C ALA A 439 -8.65 25.93 18.47
N VAL A 440 -9.20 26.56 19.52
CA VAL A 440 -10.41 26.09 20.20
C VAL A 440 -11.62 26.13 19.25
N LEU A 441 -11.80 27.23 18.52
CA LEU A 441 -12.92 27.37 17.58
C LEU A 441 -12.87 26.34 16.45
N ILE A 442 -11.68 26.06 15.92
CA ILE A 442 -11.48 25.02 14.90
C ILE A 442 -11.73 23.62 15.50
N ALA A 443 -11.30 23.37 16.73
CA ALA A 443 -11.41 22.04 17.36
C ALA A 443 -12.83 21.70 17.85
N LEU A 444 -13.60 22.70 18.29
CA LEU A 444 -14.93 22.53 18.88
C LEU A 444 -15.91 21.66 18.06
N PRO A 445 -16.12 21.89 16.75
CA PRO A 445 -17.00 21.05 15.93
C PRO A 445 -16.53 19.59 15.79
N PHE A 446 -15.21 19.32 15.76
CA PHE A 446 -14.70 17.94 15.77
C PHE A 446 -14.92 17.29 17.14
N GLY A 447 -14.71 18.04 18.21
CA GLY A 447 -15.01 17.59 19.58
C GLY A 447 -16.49 17.26 19.76
N LEU A 448 -17.38 18.13 19.28
CA LEU A 448 -18.84 17.90 19.28
C LEU A 448 -19.22 16.70 18.43
N ALA A 449 -18.67 16.54 17.22
CA ALA A 449 -18.94 15.39 16.37
C ALA A 449 -18.49 14.07 17.03
N ALA A 450 -17.30 14.06 17.63
CA ALA A 450 -16.79 12.91 18.38
C ALA A 450 -17.68 12.59 19.59
N LEU A 451 -18.03 13.61 20.38
CA LEU A 451 -18.90 13.46 21.55
C LEU A 451 -20.30 12.97 21.16
N MET A 452 -20.90 13.51 20.10
CA MET A 452 -22.20 13.05 19.58
C MET A 452 -22.15 11.62 19.07
N THR A 453 -21.03 11.19 18.51
CA THR A 453 -20.83 9.80 18.09
C THR A 453 -20.77 8.86 19.29
N LEU A 454 -20.23 9.30 20.42
CA LEU A 454 -20.17 8.55 21.68
C LEU A 454 -21.52 8.50 22.41
N ILE A 455 -22.23 9.62 22.51
CA ILE A 455 -23.49 9.73 23.27
C ILE A 455 -24.68 9.18 22.47
N SER A 456 -24.78 9.52 21.18
CA SER A 456 -25.94 9.20 20.33
C SER A 456 -25.51 8.65 18.96
N PRO A 457 -25.02 7.39 18.88
CA PRO A 457 -24.57 6.77 17.63
C PRO A 457 -25.66 6.74 16.55
N ALA A 458 -26.93 6.60 16.95
CA ALA A 458 -28.07 6.58 16.04
C ALA A 458 -28.27 7.92 15.30
N TYR A 459 -27.93 9.05 15.94
CA TYR A 459 -28.03 10.39 15.33
C TYR A 459 -26.94 10.62 14.27
N MET A 460 -25.72 10.10 14.51
CA MET A 460 -24.60 10.22 13.58
C MET A 460 -24.60 9.15 12.46
N ALA A 461 -25.32 8.04 12.62
CA ALA A 461 -25.33 6.94 11.65
C ALA A 461 -25.67 7.34 10.19
N PRO A 462 -26.61 8.25 9.91
CA PRO A 462 -26.90 8.69 8.54
C PRO A 462 -25.73 9.46 7.88
N PHE A 463 -24.90 10.14 8.68
CA PHE A 463 -23.75 10.89 8.18
C PHE A 463 -22.65 9.95 7.65
N TYR A 464 -22.48 8.77 8.26
CA TYR A 464 -21.44 7.80 7.90
C TYR A 464 -21.87 6.75 6.88
N LYS A 465 -23.16 6.45 6.76
CA LYS A 465 -23.65 5.34 5.90
C LYS A 465 -24.34 5.79 4.63
N THR A 466 -24.84 7.03 4.58
CA THR A 466 -25.63 7.52 3.44
C THR A 466 -24.77 8.39 2.52
N SER A 467 -24.97 8.32 1.20
CA SER A 467 -24.25 9.15 0.22
C SER A 467 -24.42 10.66 0.48
N THR A 468 -25.63 11.09 0.88
CA THR A 468 -25.92 12.48 1.28
C THR A 468 -25.11 12.92 2.51
N GLY A 469 -24.90 12.01 3.46
CA GLY A 469 -24.10 12.26 4.66
C GLY A 469 -22.64 12.58 4.35
N HIS A 470 -22.03 11.82 3.43
CA HIS A 470 -20.67 12.06 2.97
C HIS A 470 -20.51 13.39 2.24
N ILE A 471 -21.50 13.80 1.43
CA ILE A 471 -21.52 15.10 0.75
C ILE A 471 -21.55 16.24 1.79
N LEU A 472 -22.37 16.11 2.82
CA LEU A 472 -22.51 17.12 3.87
C LEU A 472 -21.25 17.25 4.74
N ILE A 473 -20.60 16.13 5.08
CA ILE A 473 -19.28 16.12 5.74
C ILE A 473 -18.24 16.81 4.84
N GLY A 474 -18.22 16.48 3.55
CA GLY A 474 -17.32 17.12 2.59
C GLY A 474 -17.51 18.64 2.54
N PHE A 475 -18.76 19.10 2.49
CA PHE A 475 -19.09 20.53 2.53
C PHE A 475 -18.63 21.20 3.84
N CYS A 476 -18.88 20.59 5.00
CA CYS A 476 -18.41 21.08 6.30
C CYS A 476 -16.88 21.20 6.33
N LEU A 477 -16.16 20.17 5.87
CA LEU A 477 -14.69 20.21 5.83
C LEU A 477 -14.18 21.33 4.93
N VAL A 478 -14.75 21.52 3.74
CA VAL A 478 -14.36 22.62 2.84
C VAL A 478 -14.61 23.98 3.49
N SER A 479 -15.80 24.19 4.07
CA SER A 479 -16.15 25.42 4.78
C SER A 479 -15.24 25.70 5.98
N MET A 480 -14.93 24.67 6.78
CA MET A 480 -13.97 24.75 7.87
C MET A 480 -12.56 25.10 7.41
N THR A 481 -12.12 24.47 6.32
CA THR A 481 -10.78 24.73 5.76
C THR A 481 -10.68 26.19 5.33
N PHE A 482 -11.72 26.70 4.68
CA PHE A 482 -11.82 28.12 4.30
C PHE A 482 -11.80 29.04 5.53
N GLY A 483 -12.61 28.75 6.56
CA GLY A 483 -12.62 29.51 7.81
C GLY A 483 -11.27 29.48 8.54
N ALA A 484 -10.61 28.32 8.58
CA ALA A 484 -9.29 28.17 9.17
C ALA A 484 -8.21 28.94 8.40
N LEU A 485 -8.31 29.02 7.07
CA LEU A 485 -7.40 29.81 6.24
C LEU A 485 -7.59 31.32 6.48
N LEU A 486 -8.84 31.80 6.55
CA LEU A 486 -9.15 33.18 6.90
C LEU A 486 -8.59 33.53 8.28
N LEU A 487 -8.80 32.67 9.26
CA LEU A 487 -8.33 32.86 10.63
C LEU A 487 -6.80 32.84 10.71
N LYS A 488 -6.14 31.93 9.99
CA LYS A 488 -4.67 31.91 9.85
C LYS A 488 -4.14 33.21 9.25
N ARG A 489 -4.88 33.85 8.33
CA ARG A 489 -4.49 35.13 7.72
C ARG A 489 -4.66 36.30 8.68
N ILE A 490 -5.73 36.33 9.47
CA ILE A 490 -5.98 37.37 10.49
C ILE A 490 -4.94 37.28 11.61
N VAL A 491 -4.62 36.08 12.06
CA VAL A 491 -3.75 35.87 13.23
C VAL A 491 -2.25 35.96 12.90
N ASN A 492 -1.85 35.65 11.66
CA ASN A 492 -0.49 35.92 11.19
C ASN A 492 -0.36 37.35 10.69
N VAL A 493 -0.29 38.30 11.61
CA VAL A 493 0.17 39.66 11.28
C VAL A 493 1.67 39.57 11.00
N ARG A 494 2.06 39.65 9.74
CA ARG A 494 3.45 39.83 9.33
C ARG A 494 3.80 41.31 9.56
N TYR A 495 4.86 41.55 10.32
CA TYR A 495 5.53 42.84 10.39
C TYR A 495 6.74 42.81 9.46
#